data_AF-A0AA88JA86-F1
#
_entry.id   AF-A0AA88JA86-F1
#
_cell.length_a   1.000
_cell.length_b   1.000
_cell.length_c   1.000
_cell.angle_alpha   90.00
_cell.angle_beta   90.00
_cell.angle_gamma   90.00
#
_symmetry.space_group_name_H-M   'P 1'
#
loop_
_entity.id
_entity.type
_entity.pdbx_description
1 polymer ?
#
loop_
_entity_poly.entity_id
_entity_poly.type
_entity_poly.pdbx_seq_one_letter_code
_entity_poly.pdbx_strand_id
1 'polypeptide(L)'
;MAVRTVVGGGNLLSLINDRLEGNADVEEVERVYKVAYWCIQDDEAHRPWMSEVVQMLEGITDVSSPPIPRCLRIFDDNEENENFFVMNPQDKST
;
A
#
# COMPACT_ATOMS: atom_id res chain seq x y z
N MET A 1 4.04 6.22 12.23
CA MET A 1 3.52 7.58 11.94
C MET A 1 2.86 7.75 10.56
N ALA A 2 3.51 7.41 9.43
CA ALA A 2 2.93 7.62 8.08
C ALA A 2 1.69 6.76 7.74
N VAL A 3 1.59 5.55 8.31
CA VAL A 3 0.42 4.68 8.10
C VAL A 3 -0.85 5.28 8.70
N ARG A 4 -0.76 5.93 9.87
CA ARG A 4 -1.91 6.57 10.54
C ARG A 4 -2.46 7.77 9.77
N THR A 5 -1.62 8.50 9.03
CA THR A 5 -2.08 9.60 8.15
C THR A 5 -2.82 9.08 6.93
N VAL A 6 -2.42 7.95 6.34
CA VAL A 6 -3.13 7.34 5.21
C VAL A 6 -4.46 6.70 5.64
N VAL A 7 -4.50 6.09 6.83
CA VAL A 7 -5.67 5.38 7.36
C VAL A 7 -6.65 6.32 8.10
N GLY A 8 -6.16 7.40 8.70
CA GLY A 8 -6.93 8.32 9.55
C GLY A 8 -7.34 9.65 8.89
N GLY A 9 -7.18 9.80 7.57
CA GLY A 9 -7.54 11.02 6.86
C GLY A 9 -6.59 12.20 7.13
N GLY A 10 -5.32 11.92 7.39
CA GLY A 10 -4.26 12.93 7.48
C GLY A 10 -3.91 13.52 6.11
N ASN A 11 -3.10 14.57 6.10
CA ASN A 11 -2.71 15.26 4.86
C ASN A 11 -1.79 14.36 4.00
N LEU A 12 -2.35 13.77 2.93
CA LEU A 12 -1.64 12.87 2.02
C LEU A 12 -0.45 13.56 1.31
N LEU A 13 -0.56 14.86 1.01
CA LEU A 13 0.52 15.63 0.38
C LEU A 13 1.77 15.69 1.25
N SER A 14 1.63 15.64 2.58
CA SER A 14 2.77 15.63 3.51
C SER A 14 3.62 14.36 3.43
N LEU A 15 3.11 13.31 2.78
CA LEU A 15 3.82 12.03 2.60
C LEU A 15 4.52 11.93 1.23
N ILE A 16 4.31 12.92 0.36
CA ILE A 16 4.89 12.93 -0.97
C ILE A 16 6.38 13.24 -0.87
N ASN A 17 7.17 12.55 -1.69
CA ASN A 17 8.61 12.76 -1.75
C ASN A 17 8.93 14.21 -2.11
N ASP A 18 9.82 14.85 -1.35
CA ASP A 18 10.30 16.23 -1.56
C ASP A 18 10.79 16.49 -2.99
N ARG A 19 11.28 15.45 -3.68
CA ARG A 19 11.71 15.53 -5.09
C ARG A 19 10.61 15.92 -6.06
N LEU A 20 9.34 15.80 -5.67
CA LEU A 20 8.20 16.22 -6.47
C LEU A 20 7.90 17.71 -6.31
N GLU A 21 8.59 18.41 -5.40
CA GLU A 21 8.52 19.87 -5.20
C GLU A 21 7.08 20.40 -5.01
N GLY A 22 6.18 19.58 -4.47
CA GLY A 22 4.76 19.91 -4.34
C GLY A 22 3.97 19.94 -5.65
N ASN A 23 4.58 19.55 -6.78
CA ASN A 23 3.94 19.43 -8.09
C ASN A 23 3.28 18.05 -8.25
N ALA A 24 2.40 17.71 -7.31
CA ALA A 24 1.63 16.47 -7.31
C ALA A 24 0.14 16.81 -7.23
N ASP A 25 -0.65 16.18 -8.09
CA ASP A 25 -2.10 16.23 -7.96
C ASP A 25 -2.55 15.30 -6.81
N VAL A 26 -3.40 15.82 -5.91
CA VAL A 26 -3.86 15.07 -4.73
C VAL A 26 -4.65 13.83 -5.14
N GLU A 27 -5.49 13.94 -6.18
CA GLU A 27 -6.33 12.84 -6.63
C GLU A 27 -5.48 11.75 -7.31
N GLU A 28 -4.46 12.14 -8.06
CA GLU A 28 -3.49 11.20 -8.63
C GLU A 28 -2.72 10.46 -7.53
N VAL A 29 -2.23 11.18 -6.52
CA VAL A 29 -1.51 10.57 -5.39
C VAL A 29 -2.43 9.62 -4.63
N GLU A 30 -3.69 10.01 -4.42
CA GLU A 30 -4.69 9.17 -3.78
C GLU A 30 -4.91 7.87 -4.54
N ARG A 31 -5.05 7.97 -5.86
CA ARG A 31 -5.21 6.82 -6.74
C ARG A 31 -3.99 5.90 -6.71
N VAL A 32 -2.80 6.47 -6.84
CA VAL A 32 -1.55 5.72 -6.88
C VAL A 32 -1.31 4.94 -5.59
N TYR A 33 -1.54 5.53 -4.40
CA TYR A 33 -1.35 4.77 -3.16
C TYR A 33 -2.39 3.66 -3.01
N LYS A 34 -3.65 3.89 -3.39
CA LYS A 34 -4.69 2.84 -3.34
C LYS A 34 -4.34 1.67 -4.25
N VAL A 35 -3.91 1.95 -5.49
CA VAL A 35 -3.45 0.92 -6.43
C VAL A 35 -2.24 0.18 -5.84
N ALA A 36 -1.25 0.90 -5.31
CA ALA A 36 -0.08 0.29 -4.70
C ALA A 36 -0.47 -0.66 -3.55
N TYR A 37 -1.39 -0.26 -2.69
CA TYR A 37 -1.89 -1.07 -1.58
C TYR A 37 -2.61 -2.33 -2.06
N TRP A 38 -3.42 -2.26 -3.12
CA TRP A 38 -4.03 -3.45 -3.73
C TRP A 38 -2.97 -4.40 -4.32
N CYS A 39 -1.93 -3.87 -4.96
CA CYS A 39 -0.88 -4.70 -5.58
C CYS A 39 0.00 -5.44 -4.57
N ILE A 40 0.22 -4.88 -3.37
CA ILE A 40 1.08 -5.49 -2.34
C ILE A 40 0.32 -6.34 -1.32
N GLN A 41 -0.96 -6.63 -1.54
CA GLN A 41 -1.73 -7.50 -0.66
C GLN A 41 -1.09 -8.88 -0.55
N ASP A 42 -1.09 -9.45 0.66
CA ASP A 42 -0.49 -10.77 0.91
C ASP A 42 -1.20 -11.88 0.11
N ASP A 43 -2.52 -11.80 0.04
CA ASP A 43 -3.36 -12.76 -0.69
C ASP A 43 -3.46 -12.37 -2.16
N GLU A 44 -2.98 -13.27 -3.02
CA GLU A 44 -2.96 -13.10 -4.47
C GLU A 44 -4.35 -12.89 -5.08
N ALA A 45 -5.39 -13.47 -4.47
CA ALA A 45 -6.77 -13.33 -4.95
C ALA A 45 -7.31 -11.90 -4.81
N HIS A 46 -6.71 -11.09 -3.94
CA HIS A 46 -7.06 -9.67 -3.79
C HIS A 46 -6.25 -8.75 -4.71
N ARG A 47 -5.19 -9.25 -5.35
CA ARG A 47 -4.37 -8.44 -6.25
C ARG A 47 -5.12 -8.25 -7.58
N PRO A 48 -5.28 -7.02 -8.06
CA PRO A 48 -5.89 -6.76 -9.35
C PRO A 48 -4.99 -7.28 -10.48
N TRP A 49 -5.62 -7.60 -11.61
CA TRP A 49 -4.90 -7.97 -12.82
C TRP A 49 -4.15 -6.76 -13.36
N MET A 50 -3.02 -6.98 -14.04
CA MET A 50 -2.23 -5.86 -14.59
C MET A 50 -3.03 -4.97 -15.55
N SER A 51 -3.99 -5.52 -16.29
CA SER A 51 -4.89 -4.73 -17.14
C SER A 51 -5.78 -3.78 -16.32
N GLU A 52 -6.26 -4.23 -15.15
CA GLU A 52 -7.07 -3.40 -14.25
C GLU A 52 -6.18 -2.36 -13.58
N VAL A 53 -4.96 -2.71 -13.16
CA VAL A 53 -3.98 -1.77 -12.60
C VAL A 53 -3.74 -0.60 -13.56
N VAL A 54 -3.56 -0.86 -14.86
CA VAL A 54 -3.36 0.19 -15.87
C VAL A 54 -4.61 1.07 -15.97
N GLN A 55 -5.81 0.48 -16.06
CA GLN A 55 -7.06 1.23 -16.12
C GLN A 55 -7.30 2.10 -14.89
N MET A 56 -6.94 1.60 -13.71
CA MET A 56 -6.97 2.36 -12.46
C MET A 56 -5.99 3.53 -12.52
N LEU A 57 -4.73 3.30 -12.92
CA LEU A 57 -3.73 4.38 -13.01
C LEU A 57 -4.10 5.46 -14.03
N GLU A 58 -4.67 5.07 -15.17
CA GLU A 58 -5.18 5.98 -16.20
C GLU A 58 -6.44 6.76 -15.76
N GLY A 59 -7.03 6.42 -14.60
CA GLY A 59 -8.24 7.06 -14.09
C GLY A 59 -9.52 6.64 -14.82
N ILE A 60 -9.48 5.54 -15.58
CA ILE A 60 -10.63 4.98 -16.29
C ILE A 60 -11.58 4.29 -15.31
N THR A 61 -11.02 3.67 -14.27
CA THR A 61 -11.77 2.96 -13.22
C THR A 61 -11.45 3.55 -11.85
N ASP A 62 -12.49 3.82 -11.06
CA ASP A 62 -12.32 4.30 -9.70
C ASP A 62 -11.77 3.21 -8.78
N VAL A 63 -10.97 3.60 -7.80
CA VAL A 63 -10.24 2.66 -6.93
C VAL A 63 -10.85 2.72 -5.54
N SER A 64 -11.46 1.61 -5.13
CA SER A 64 -11.96 1.45 -3.77
C SER A 64 -10.79 1.42 -2.77
N SER A 65 -11.07 1.85 -1.54
CA SER A 65 -10.08 1.83 -0.46
C SER A 65 -9.66 0.39 -0.12
N PRO A 66 -8.38 0.02 -0.30
CA PRO A 66 -7.88 -1.32 -0.01
C PRO A 66 -7.76 -1.59 1.50
N PRO A 67 -7.76 -2.86 1.91
CA PRO A 67 -7.37 -3.23 3.26
C PRO A 67 -5.89 -2.89 3.52
N ILE A 68 -5.53 -2.64 4.79
CA ILE A 68 -4.13 -2.34 5.16
C ILE A 68 -3.28 -3.60 4.92
N PRO A 69 -2.25 -3.54 4.05
CA PRO A 69 -1.34 -4.66 3.81
C PRO A 69 -0.64 -5.10 5.10
N ARG A 70 -0.48 -6.41 5.32
CA ARG A 70 0.13 -6.92 6.57
C ARG A 70 1.56 -6.42 6.75
N CYS A 71 2.31 -6.27 5.66
CA CYS A 71 3.68 -5.74 5.68
C CYS A 71 3.78 -4.31 6.24
N LEU A 72 2.70 -3.52 6.17
CA LEU A 72 2.67 -2.15 6.69
C LEU A 72 2.21 -2.07 8.15
N ARG A 73 1.67 -3.16 8.72
CA ARG A 73 1.27 -3.22 10.14
C ARG A 73 2.44 -3.08 11.11
N ILE A 74 3.67 -3.27 10.67
CA ILE A 74 4.89 -3.07 11.48
C ILE A 74 5.04 -1.59 11.87
N PHE A 75 4.46 -0.68 11.08
CA PHE A 75 4.49 0.76 11.34
C PHE A 75 3.27 1.26 12.14
N ASP A 76 2.34 0.36 12.48
CA ASP A 76 1.36 0.61 13.54
C ASP A 76 2.05 0.32 14.86
N ASP A 77 2.09 1.31 15.75
CA ASP A 77 2.76 1.28 17.06
C ASP A 77 2.11 0.29 18.07
N ASN A 78 1.47 -0.80 17.61
CA ASN A 78 0.98 -1.88 18.45
C ASN A 78 2.10 -2.91 18.64
N GLU A 79 2.65 -2.98 19.85
CA GLU A 79 3.73 -3.87 20.32
C GLU A 79 3.41 -5.38 20.26
N GLU A 80 2.90 -5.93 19.15
CA GLU A 80 2.81 -7.39 18.97
C GLU A 80 3.02 -7.78 17.50
N ASN A 81 4.26 -7.72 17.02
CA ASN A 81 4.67 -8.59 15.92
C ASN A 81 6.18 -8.87 15.93
N GLU A 82 6.67 -9.35 17.07
CA GLU A 82 7.88 -10.18 17.10
C GLU A 82 7.54 -11.50 16.36
N ASN A 83 7.82 -11.56 15.05
CA ASN A 83 8.18 -12.77 14.27
C ASN A 83 7.96 -12.60 12.76
N PHE A 84 8.55 -11.58 12.12
CA PHE A 84 8.50 -11.47 10.65
C PHE A 84 9.74 -12.07 9.94
N PHE A 85 10.87 -12.24 10.62
CA PHE A 85 12.10 -12.77 10.01
C PHE A 85 12.49 -14.20 10.43
N VAL A 86 11.57 -14.98 11.00
CA VAL A 86 11.76 -16.44 10.92
C VAL A 86 11.27 -16.89 9.55
N MET A 87 12.11 -16.66 8.54
CA MET A 87 12.21 -17.62 7.45
C MET A 87 12.50 -18.96 8.12
N ASN A 88 11.46 -19.79 8.27
CA ASN A 88 11.62 -21.13 8.80
C ASN A 88 12.58 -21.86 7.85
N PRO A 89 13.75 -22.36 8.30
CA PRO A 89 14.71 -23.05 7.43
C PRO A 89 14.20 -24.41 6.88
N GLN A 90 12.89 -24.68 6.95
CA GLN A 90 12.28 -25.95 6.56
C GLN A 90 11.71 -25.95 5.14
N ASP A 91 11.70 -24.82 4.42
CA ASP A 91 11.43 -24.83 2.98
C ASP A 91 12.71 -25.22 2.20
N LYS A 92 13.24 -26.40 2.54
CA LYS A 92 14.20 -27.14 1.75
C LYS A 92 13.65 -28.56 1.64
N SER A 93 13.27 -28.97 0.43
CA SER A 93 12.68 -30.27 0.04
C SER A 93 11.16 -30.32 0.25
N THR A 94 10.35 -30.44 -0.80
CA THR A 94 10.38 -31.49 -1.85
C THR A 94 9.95 -30.96 -3.20
#